data_AF-A0A932NRM8-F1
#
_entry.id   AF-A0A932NRM8-F1
#
_cell.length_a   1.000
_cell.length_b   1.000
_cell.length_c   1.000
_cell.angle_alpha   90.00
_cell.angle_beta   90.00
_cell.angle_gamma   90.00
#
_symmetry.space_group_name_H-M   'P 1'
#
loop_
_entity.id
_entity.type
_entity.pdbx_description
1 polymer ?
#
loop_
_entity_poly.entity_id
_entity_poly.type
_entity_poly.pdbx_seq_one_letter_code
_entity_poly.pdbx_strand_id
1 'polypeptide(L)'
;MRQTINRWKELLKIRWLMLFAGASVLAVASSLKLQAVTGRYADRTAAFPVPDLLLDRLPLVNLEWLAVWGYLFLVLAAIVAIAFLEPENLPFALMSFALFVFVRALFVTLTHLAPPADASPPDYYFRILRTLAAQNDLFFSGHTGFPFLVFLVMRQRWVRYFFLASSFVMGATVLLMHLHYSIDVFAAFFITYTIYKISQRLFGRWRLPPTSSLPTSQAMS
;
A
#
# COMPACT_ATOMS: atom_id res chain seq x y z
N MET A 1 -13.85 -11.46 19.77
CA MET A 1 -14.97 -10.91 18.97
C MET A 1 -15.81 -9.90 19.76
N ARG A 2 -16.39 -10.23 20.93
CA ARG A 2 -17.18 -9.27 21.75
C ARG A 2 -16.42 -7.98 22.11
N GLN A 3 -15.16 -8.08 22.49
CA GLN A 3 -14.32 -6.91 22.80
C GLN A 3 -14.12 -5.98 21.59
N THR A 4 -13.86 -6.53 20.40
CA THR A 4 -13.72 -5.76 19.15
C THR A 4 -15.01 -5.03 18.80
N ILE A 5 -16.16 -5.70 18.94
CA ILE A 5 -17.48 -5.09 18.69
C ILE A 5 -17.71 -3.91 19.64
N ASN A 6 -17.38 -4.07 20.93
CA ASN A 6 -17.52 -2.98 21.88
C ASN A 6 -16.59 -1.79 21.55
N ARG A 7 -15.35 -2.04 21.13
CA ARG A 7 -14.44 -0.98 20.65
C ARG A 7 -15.06 -0.21 19.49
N TRP A 8 -15.58 -0.90 18.48
CA TRP A 8 -16.28 -0.26 17.36
C TRP A 8 -17.47 0.57 17.82
N LYS A 9 -18.31 0.05 18.72
CA LYS A 9 -19.45 0.81 19.27
C LYS A 9 -19.02 2.11 19.93
N GLU A 10 -17.92 2.12 20.67
CA GLU A 10 -17.40 3.35 21.29
C GLU A 10 -16.82 4.31 20.25
N LEU A 11 -16.04 3.80 19.28
CA LEU A 11 -15.44 4.63 18.22
C LEU A 11 -16.51 5.30 17.34
N LEU A 12 -17.60 4.60 17.03
CA LEU A 12 -18.71 5.12 16.21
C LEU A 12 -19.46 6.29 16.87
N LYS A 13 -19.39 6.43 18.20
CA LYS A 13 -19.99 7.58 18.92
C LYS A 13 -19.18 8.86 18.74
N ILE A 14 -17.90 8.76 18.39
CA ILE A 14 -16.98 9.90 18.29
C ILE A 14 -17.17 10.59 16.93
N ARG A 15 -17.96 11.67 16.90
CA ARG A 15 -18.33 12.39 15.66
C ARG A 15 -17.13 12.82 14.81
N TRP A 16 -16.11 13.42 15.41
CA TRP A 16 -14.93 13.87 14.65
C TRP A 16 -14.15 12.69 14.05
N LEU A 17 -14.12 11.54 14.72
CA LEU A 17 -13.47 10.33 14.22
C LEU A 17 -14.23 9.77 13.02
N MET A 18 -15.57 9.82 13.05
CA MET A 18 -16.41 9.42 11.92
C MET A 18 -16.22 10.33 10.71
N LEU A 19 -16.12 11.65 10.92
CA LEU A 19 -15.77 12.59 9.86
C LEU A 19 -14.38 12.30 9.29
N PHE A 20 -13.40 12.02 10.15
CA PHE A 20 -12.05 11.67 9.73
C PHE A 20 -12.01 10.33 8.97
N ALA A 21 -12.77 9.32 9.41
CA ALA A 21 -12.94 8.06 8.72
C ALA A 21 -13.57 8.26 7.33
N GLY A 22 -14.66 9.03 7.25
CA GLY A 22 -15.30 9.38 5.98
C GLY A 22 -14.35 10.11 5.03
N ALA A 23 -13.63 11.12 5.52
CA ALA A 23 -12.60 11.82 4.75
C ALA A 23 -11.49 10.87 4.28
N SER A 24 -11.08 9.90 5.09
CA SER A 24 -10.04 8.93 4.73
C SER A 24 -10.49 7.99 3.61
N VAL A 25 -11.76 7.55 3.63
CA VAL A 25 -12.34 6.73 2.55
C VAL A 25 -12.42 7.55 1.26
N LEU A 26 -12.87 8.81 1.32
CA LEU A 26 -12.90 9.70 0.16
C LEU A 26 -11.50 9.97 -0.39
N ALA A 27 -10.49 10.14 0.48
CA ALA A 27 -9.11 10.34 0.07
C ALA A 27 -8.55 9.10 -0.64
N VAL A 28 -8.82 7.89 -0.12
CA VAL A 28 -8.45 6.63 -0.78
C VAL A 28 -9.11 6.52 -2.15
N ALA A 29 -10.44 6.68 -2.24
CA ALA A 29 -11.16 6.62 -3.51
C ALA A 29 -10.61 7.64 -4.54
N SER A 30 -10.33 8.86 -4.09
CA SER A 30 -9.76 9.92 -4.93
C SER A 30 -8.36 9.58 -5.41
N SER A 31 -7.50 9.06 -4.52
CA SER A 31 -6.13 8.64 -4.87
C SER A 31 -6.11 7.47 -5.85
N LEU A 32 -6.99 6.47 -5.68
CA LEU A 32 -7.12 5.34 -6.60
C LEU A 32 -7.62 5.79 -7.97
N LYS A 33 -8.59 6.71 -8.01
CA LYS A 33 -9.05 7.31 -9.28
C LYS A 33 -7.91 8.06 -9.97
N LEU A 34 -7.13 8.84 -9.23
CA LEU A 34 -5.95 9.54 -9.77
C LEU A 34 -4.95 8.54 -10.34
N GLN A 35 -4.59 7.50 -9.58
CA GLN A 35 -3.69 6.43 -10.02
C GLN A 35 -4.19 5.75 -11.31
N ALA A 36 -5.49 5.47 -11.42
CA ALA A 36 -6.07 4.89 -12.63
C ALA A 36 -6.05 5.86 -13.84
N VAL A 37 -6.08 7.17 -13.61
CA VAL A 37 -5.92 8.18 -14.66
C VAL A 37 -4.46 8.29 -15.08
N THR A 38 -3.53 8.40 -14.13
CA THR A 38 -2.09 8.52 -14.42
C THR A 38 -1.54 7.26 -15.06
N GLY A 39 -2.00 6.08 -14.65
CA GLY A 39 -1.66 4.82 -15.30
C GLY A 39 -2.08 4.76 -16.77
N ARG A 40 -3.32 5.17 -17.09
CA ARG A 40 -3.79 5.26 -18.49
C ARG A 40 -3.04 6.31 -19.31
N TYR A 41 -2.57 7.38 -18.66
CA TYR A 41 -1.72 8.38 -19.29
C TYR A 41 -0.31 7.82 -19.58
N ALA A 42 0.28 7.11 -18.62
CA ALA A 42 1.58 6.44 -18.79
C ALA A 42 1.54 5.36 -19.88
N ASP A 43 0.45 4.59 -19.98
CA ASP A 43 0.26 3.57 -21.03
C ASP A 43 0.20 4.17 -22.45
N ARG A 44 -0.19 5.44 -22.59
CA ARG A 44 -0.27 6.15 -23.88
C ARG A 44 0.98 6.95 -24.22
N THR A 45 1.88 7.12 -23.26
CA THR A 45 3.08 7.91 -23.42
C THR A 45 4.22 7.01 -23.87
N ALA A 46 5.01 7.45 -24.83
CA ALA A 46 6.17 6.69 -25.30
C ALA A 46 7.13 6.46 -24.12
N ALA A 47 7.46 5.20 -23.89
CA ALA A 47 8.28 4.74 -22.79
C ALA A 47 9.33 3.77 -23.34
N PHE A 48 10.53 3.78 -22.77
CA PHE A 48 11.62 2.90 -23.17
C PHE A 48 12.13 2.11 -21.97
N PRO A 49 12.52 0.84 -22.15
CA PRO A 49 13.14 0.09 -21.09
C PRO A 49 14.52 0.67 -20.77
N VAL A 50 14.93 0.57 -19.50
CA VAL A 50 16.20 1.12 -19.01
C VAL A 50 17.08 -0.05 -18.53
N PRO A 51 18.40 -0.04 -18.78
CA PRO A 51 19.30 -1.06 -18.24
C PRO A 51 19.25 -1.12 -16.70
N ASP A 52 19.33 -2.31 -16.14
CA ASP A 52 19.23 -2.50 -14.68
C ASP A 52 20.28 -3.49 -14.18
N LEU A 53 21.22 -2.96 -13.37
CA LEU A 53 22.37 -3.70 -12.86
C LEU A 53 22.00 -5.03 -12.17
N LEU A 54 20.89 -5.06 -11.46
CA LEU A 54 20.46 -6.27 -10.74
C LEU A 54 19.59 -7.14 -11.63
N LEU A 55 18.64 -6.54 -12.34
CA LEU A 55 17.70 -7.29 -13.16
C LEU A 55 18.40 -8.05 -14.30
N ASP A 56 19.42 -7.44 -14.91
CA ASP A 56 20.24 -8.03 -15.98
C ASP A 56 20.98 -9.31 -15.53
N ARG A 57 21.09 -9.57 -14.23
CA ARG A 57 21.76 -10.75 -13.65
C ARG A 57 20.82 -11.71 -12.94
N LEU A 58 19.56 -11.33 -12.73
CA LEU A 58 18.59 -12.17 -12.04
C LEU A 58 17.88 -13.08 -13.04
N PRO A 59 17.73 -14.38 -12.74
CA PRO A 59 16.95 -15.27 -13.59
C PRO A 59 15.48 -14.84 -13.60
N LEU A 60 14.83 -15.00 -14.74
CA LEU A 60 13.38 -14.89 -14.83
C LEU A 60 12.74 -16.13 -14.19
N VAL A 61 12.04 -15.94 -13.08
CA VAL A 61 11.33 -17.02 -12.37
C VAL A 61 9.84 -16.71 -12.36
N ASN A 62 9.03 -17.65 -12.84
CA ASN A 62 7.58 -17.50 -12.77
C ASN A 62 7.10 -17.64 -11.32
N LEU A 63 6.78 -16.51 -10.69
CA LEU A 63 6.17 -16.41 -9.37
C LEU A 63 4.81 -15.69 -9.45
N GLU A 64 4.12 -15.77 -10.59
CA GLU A 64 2.90 -14.99 -10.87
C GLU A 64 1.85 -15.18 -9.77
N TRP A 65 1.68 -16.43 -9.33
CA TRP A 65 0.74 -16.75 -8.27
C TRP A 65 1.04 -15.97 -6.98
N LEU A 66 2.32 -15.87 -6.60
CA LEU A 66 2.73 -15.13 -5.41
C LEU A 66 2.62 -13.61 -5.61
N ALA A 67 3.01 -13.12 -6.79
CA ALA A 67 2.90 -11.71 -7.14
C ALA A 67 1.45 -11.21 -7.06
N VAL A 68 0.50 -12.00 -7.54
CA VAL A 68 -0.93 -11.64 -7.58
C VAL A 68 -1.66 -12.02 -6.30
N TRP A 69 -1.78 -13.32 -6.02
CA TRP A 69 -2.60 -13.82 -4.92
C TRP A 69 -1.95 -13.56 -3.57
N GLY A 70 -0.62 -13.63 -3.50
CA GLY A 70 0.12 -13.21 -2.30
C GLY A 70 -0.11 -11.73 -1.99
N TYR A 71 -0.03 -10.85 -3.00
CA TYR A 71 -0.31 -9.43 -2.80
C TYR A 71 -1.75 -9.14 -2.39
N LEU A 72 -2.74 -9.74 -3.07
CA LEU A 72 -4.16 -9.59 -2.71
C LEU A 72 -4.44 -10.11 -1.29
N PHE A 73 -3.82 -11.23 -0.92
CA PHE A 73 -3.88 -11.74 0.45
C PHE A 73 -3.30 -10.73 1.44
N LEU A 74 -2.17 -10.10 1.16
CA LEU A 74 -1.58 -9.08 2.04
C LEU A 74 -2.46 -7.85 2.19
N VAL A 75 -3.10 -7.39 1.11
CA VAL A 75 -4.07 -6.27 1.16
C VAL A 75 -5.26 -6.64 2.06
N LEU A 76 -5.85 -7.82 1.85
CA LEU A 76 -6.97 -8.28 2.68
C LEU A 76 -6.54 -8.47 4.14
N ALA A 77 -5.38 -9.11 4.37
CA ALA A 77 -4.83 -9.32 5.70
C ALA A 77 -4.57 -7.99 6.42
N ALA A 78 -4.13 -6.94 5.71
CA ALA A 78 -3.93 -5.62 6.30
C ALA A 78 -5.26 -5.00 6.75
N ILE A 79 -6.28 -5.03 5.88
CA ILE A 79 -7.63 -4.52 6.19
C ILE A 79 -8.20 -5.25 7.41
N VAL A 80 -8.15 -6.58 7.41
CA VAL A 80 -8.64 -7.40 8.52
C VAL A 80 -7.83 -7.15 9.79
N ALA A 81 -6.51 -7.15 9.73
CA ALA A 81 -5.67 -6.93 10.90
C ALA A 81 -5.93 -5.57 11.54
N ILE A 82 -6.01 -4.50 10.74
CA ILE A 82 -6.30 -3.16 11.26
C ILE A 82 -7.72 -3.11 11.84
N ALA A 83 -8.73 -3.58 11.12
CA ALA A 83 -10.13 -3.50 11.56
C ALA A 83 -10.41 -4.29 12.85
N PHE A 84 -9.71 -5.41 13.08
CA PHE A 84 -9.95 -6.26 14.24
C PHE A 84 -8.99 -6.01 15.42
N LEU A 85 -7.73 -5.67 15.14
CA LEU A 85 -6.71 -5.51 16.17
C LEU A 85 -6.55 -4.04 16.58
N GLU A 86 -6.65 -3.11 15.64
CA GLU A 86 -6.40 -1.67 15.84
C GLU A 86 -7.45 -0.77 15.13
N PRO A 87 -8.77 -0.97 15.34
CA PRO A 87 -9.82 -0.18 14.67
C PRO A 87 -9.67 1.33 14.86
N GLU A 88 -9.15 1.78 16.00
CA GLU A 88 -8.87 3.19 16.30
C GLU A 88 -7.77 3.80 15.40
N ASN A 89 -6.93 2.96 14.80
CA ASN A 89 -5.85 3.35 13.90
C ASN A 89 -6.31 3.36 12.43
N LEU A 90 -7.51 2.83 12.13
CA LEU A 90 -7.99 2.64 10.76
C LEU A 90 -8.03 3.94 9.94
N PRO A 91 -8.62 5.07 10.41
CA PRO A 91 -8.64 6.30 9.60
C PRO A 91 -7.24 6.85 9.29
N PHE A 92 -6.31 6.74 10.25
CA PHE A 92 -4.91 7.13 10.04
C PHE A 92 -4.22 6.22 9.02
N ALA A 93 -4.47 4.90 9.09
CA ALA A 93 -3.95 3.94 8.13
C ALA A 93 -4.47 4.22 6.71
N LEU A 94 -5.78 4.50 6.57
CA LEU A 94 -6.40 4.85 5.29
C LEU A 94 -5.85 6.16 4.72
N MET A 95 -5.65 7.21 5.55
CA MET A 95 -5.00 8.44 5.09
C MET A 95 -3.55 8.22 4.67
N SER A 96 -2.82 7.38 5.39
CA SER A 96 -1.44 7.02 5.03
C SER A 96 -1.39 6.26 3.70
N PHE A 97 -2.33 5.35 3.47
CA PHE A 97 -2.50 4.65 2.21
C PHE A 97 -2.94 5.56 1.06
N ALA A 98 -3.86 6.49 1.30
CA ALA A 98 -4.27 7.48 0.30
C ALA A 98 -3.07 8.36 -0.14
N LEU A 99 -2.26 8.81 0.82
CA LEU A 99 -1.04 9.56 0.52
C LEU A 99 -0.02 8.70 -0.24
N PHE A 100 0.09 7.42 0.11
CA PHE A 100 0.93 6.46 -0.60
C PHE A 100 0.57 6.35 -2.08
N VAL A 101 -0.72 6.10 -2.36
CA VAL A 101 -1.23 5.99 -3.73
C VAL A 101 -1.10 7.32 -4.48
N PHE A 102 -1.37 8.45 -3.81
CA PHE A 102 -1.22 9.77 -4.42
C PHE A 102 0.23 10.05 -4.85
N VAL A 103 1.21 9.80 -3.97
CA VAL A 103 2.63 10.02 -4.28
C VAL A 103 3.09 9.09 -5.39
N ARG A 104 2.63 7.83 -5.40
CA ARG A 104 2.90 6.90 -6.51
C ARG A 104 2.32 7.42 -7.82
N ALA A 105 1.08 7.90 -7.83
CA ALA A 105 0.46 8.46 -9.03
C ALA A 105 1.27 9.64 -9.61
N LEU A 106 1.80 10.51 -8.73
CA LEU A 106 2.71 11.59 -9.12
C LEU A 106 3.99 11.05 -9.78
N PHE A 107 4.65 10.07 -9.16
CA PHE A 107 5.88 9.49 -9.69
C PHE A 107 5.69 8.78 -11.03
N VAL A 108 4.57 8.09 -11.23
CA VAL A 108 4.22 7.45 -12.50
C VAL A 108 4.08 8.49 -13.61
N THR A 109 3.45 9.63 -13.33
CA THR A 109 3.37 10.76 -14.26
C THR A 109 4.73 11.39 -14.58
N LEU A 110 5.73 11.24 -13.71
CA LEU A 110 7.05 11.83 -13.91
C LEU A 110 8.04 10.90 -14.62
N THR A 111 7.88 9.57 -14.49
CA THR A 111 8.94 8.61 -14.85
C THR A 111 8.73 7.89 -16.18
N HIS A 112 7.50 7.68 -16.65
CA HIS A 112 7.18 7.06 -17.95
C HIS A 112 8.09 5.87 -18.33
N LEU A 113 8.32 4.96 -17.39
CA LEU A 113 9.16 3.78 -17.62
C LEU A 113 8.36 2.72 -18.37
N ALA A 114 8.98 2.07 -19.37
CA ALA A 114 8.43 0.87 -19.96
C ALA A 114 8.75 -0.33 -19.06
N PRO A 115 7.92 -1.38 -19.06
CA PRO A 115 8.26 -2.63 -18.39
C PRO A 115 9.62 -3.16 -18.86
N PRO A 116 10.36 -3.90 -18.01
CA PRO A 116 11.58 -4.57 -18.42
C PRO A 116 11.37 -5.42 -19.69
N ALA A 117 12.37 -5.45 -20.57
CA ALA A 117 12.25 -6.04 -21.92
C ALA A 117 11.88 -7.54 -21.89
N ASP A 118 12.35 -8.26 -20.86
CA ASP A 118 12.11 -9.69 -20.66
C ASP A 118 10.99 -9.97 -19.65
N ALA A 119 10.16 -8.97 -19.34
CA ALA A 119 9.04 -9.14 -18.40
C ALA A 119 8.15 -10.30 -18.85
N SER A 120 7.92 -11.26 -17.94
CA SER A 120 7.08 -12.43 -18.24
C SER A 120 5.71 -11.97 -18.74
N PRO A 121 5.28 -12.36 -19.95
CA PRO A 121 3.92 -12.09 -20.40
C PRO A 121 2.98 -12.81 -19.42
N PRO A 122 2.06 -12.10 -18.79
CA PRO A 122 1.20 -12.73 -17.80
C PRO A 122 0.19 -13.65 -18.46
N ASP A 123 0.01 -14.86 -17.92
CA ASP A 123 -0.97 -15.82 -18.43
C ASP A 123 -2.42 -15.39 -18.12
N TYR A 124 -3.38 -16.14 -18.67
CA TYR A 124 -4.84 -15.90 -18.69
C TYR A 124 -5.46 -15.24 -17.43
N TYR A 125 -5.01 -15.57 -16.22
CA TYR A 125 -5.49 -14.99 -14.94
C TYR A 125 -5.26 -13.49 -14.82
N PHE A 126 -4.28 -12.98 -15.55
CA PHE A 126 -3.85 -11.59 -15.50
C PHE A 126 -4.67 -10.66 -16.39
N ARG A 127 -5.41 -11.13 -17.43
CA ARG A 127 -6.16 -10.22 -18.32
C ARG A 127 -7.20 -9.38 -17.59
N ILE A 128 -7.89 -9.95 -16.60
CA ILE A 128 -8.94 -9.26 -15.83
C ILE A 128 -8.34 -8.30 -14.79
N LEU A 129 -7.20 -8.64 -14.21
CA LEU A 129 -6.52 -7.76 -13.25
C LEU A 129 -5.73 -6.65 -13.98
N ARG A 130 -5.21 -6.92 -15.18
CA ARG A 130 -4.51 -5.95 -16.06
C ARG A 130 -5.45 -4.98 -16.76
N THR A 131 -6.74 -5.29 -16.91
CA THR A 131 -7.71 -4.24 -17.31
C THR A 131 -8.00 -3.26 -16.17
N LEU A 132 -7.71 -3.66 -14.92
CA LEU A 132 -7.84 -2.82 -13.73
C LEU A 132 -6.51 -2.19 -13.27
N ALA A 133 -5.37 -2.75 -13.67
CA ALA A 133 -4.02 -2.30 -13.35
C ALA A 133 -3.29 -1.79 -14.61
N ALA A 134 -2.80 -0.54 -14.56
CA ALA A 134 -2.04 0.05 -15.66
C ALA A 134 -0.70 -0.67 -15.87
N GLN A 135 -0.27 -0.79 -17.13
CA GLN A 135 0.91 -1.57 -17.51
C GLN A 135 2.21 -0.83 -17.20
N ASN A 136 2.18 0.50 -17.28
CA ASN A 136 3.34 1.37 -17.03
C ASN A 136 3.32 1.99 -15.62
N ASP A 137 2.63 1.35 -14.66
CA ASP A 137 2.59 1.79 -13.26
C ASP A 137 3.79 1.21 -12.47
N LEU A 138 5.00 1.66 -12.80
CA LEU A 138 6.24 1.06 -12.30
C LEU A 138 6.76 1.76 -11.03
N PHE A 139 7.26 2.99 -11.14
CA PHE A 139 7.99 3.65 -10.06
C PHE A 139 7.09 4.35 -9.03
N PHE A 140 7.24 4.13 -7.72
CA PHE A 140 8.05 3.12 -7.02
C PHE A 140 7.18 1.90 -6.66
N SER A 141 7.77 0.73 -6.41
CA SER A 141 7.05 -0.55 -6.31
C SER A 141 5.94 -0.57 -5.25
N GLY A 142 4.70 -0.77 -5.70
CA GLY A 142 3.53 -0.97 -4.82
C GLY A 142 3.59 -2.27 -4.00
N HIS A 143 4.03 -3.36 -4.63
CA HIS A 143 4.19 -4.69 -4.01
C HIS A 143 5.18 -4.68 -2.84
N THR A 144 6.21 -3.84 -2.92
CA THR A 144 7.21 -3.66 -1.86
C THR A 144 6.74 -2.62 -0.83
N GLY A 145 6.29 -1.46 -1.31
CA GLY A 145 5.96 -0.31 -0.48
C GLY A 145 4.72 -0.49 0.38
N PHE A 146 3.65 -1.11 -0.14
CA PHE A 146 2.41 -1.29 0.62
C PHE A 146 2.59 -2.14 1.89
N PRO A 147 3.14 -3.37 1.85
CA PRO A 147 3.38 -4.14 3.07
C PRO A 147 4.35 -3.42 4.02
N PHE A 148 5.35 -2.71 3.49
CA PHE A 148 6.23 -1.89 4.33
C PHE A 148 5.48 -0.73 5.03
N LEU A 149 4.52 -0.10 4.36
CA LEU A 149 3.65 0.92 4.95
C LEU A 149 2.82 0.32 6.10
N VAL A 150 2.27 -0.88 5.91
CA VAL A 150 1.52 -1.58 6.95
C VAL A 150 2.43 -1.90 8.15
N PHE A 151 3.68 -2.32 7.93
CA PHE A 151 4.68 -2.44 8.99
C PHE A 151 4.86 -1.14 9.79
N LEU A 152 4.97 0.01 9.11
CA LEU A 152 5.16 1.31 9.78
C LEU A 152 3.92 1.76 10.58
N VAL A 153 2.74 1.50 10.04
CA VAL A 153 1.46 1.92 10.62
C VAL A 153 1.02 1.02 11.78
N MET A 154 1.21 -0.29 11.69
CA MET A 154 0.79 -1.24 12.73
C MET A 154 1.58 -1.09 14.03
N ARG A 155 0.89 -1.24 15.15
CA ARG A 155 1.46 -1.28 16.51
C ARG A 155 1.64 -2.71 17.01
N GLN A 156 0.76 -3.62 16.62
CA GLN A 156 0.79 -5.03 16.98
C GLN A 156 2.06 -5.69 16.43
N ARG A 157 2.98 -6.05 17.33
CA ARG A 157 4.37 -6.45 16.97
C ARG A 157 4.44 -7.60 15.98
N TRP A 158 3.68 -8.67 16.19
CA TRP A 158 3.74 -9.84 15.31
C TRP A 158 3.19 -9.53 13.91
N VAL A 159 2.11 -8.76 13.80
CA VAL A 159 1.55 -8.33 12.50
C VAL A 159 2.54 -7.41 11.79
N ARG A 160 3.11 -6.46 12.53
CA ARG A 160 4.11 -5.53 12.02
C ARG A 160 5.27 -6.28 11.36
N TYR A 161 5.90 -7.21 12.06
CA TYR A 161 7.05 -7.94 11.50
C TYR A 161 6.66 -8.94 10.40
N PHE A 162 5.44 -9.51 10.45
CA PHE A 162 4.89 -10.26 9.32
C PHE A 162 4.89 -9.40 8.05
N PHE A 163 4.34 -8.18 8.10
CA PHE A 163 4.30 -7.29 6.94
C PHE A 163 5.69 -6.79 6.51
N LEU A 164 6.65 -6.65 7.42
CA LEU A 164 8.03 -6.35 7.05
C LEU A 164 8.64 -7.50 6.24
N ALA A 165 8.51 -8.74 6.70
CA ALA A 165 8.99 -9.91 5.99
C ALA A 165 8.30 -10.04 4.63
N SER A 166 6.97 -9.84 4.59
CA SER A 166 6.21 -9.83 3.34
C SER A 166 6.69 -8.76 2.35
N SER A 167 7.12 -7.59 2.82
CA SER A 167 7.69 -6.56 1.93
C SER A 167 8.97 -7.03 1.23
N PHE A 168 9.87 -7.70 1.95
CA PHE A 168 11.07 -8.28 1.35
C PHE A 168 10.73 -9.42 0.39
N VAL A 169 9.80 -10.30 0.75
CA VAL A 169 9.35 -11.41 -0.11
C VAL A 169 8.72 -10.88 -1.41
N MET A 170 7.84 -9.89 -1.31
CA MET A 170 7.21 -9.29 -2.48
C MET A 170 8.20 -8.51 -3.33
N GLY A 171 9.16 -7.79 -2.71
CA GLY A 171 10.26 -7.13 -3.42
C GLY A 171 11.11 -8.11 -4.21
N ALA A 172 11.52 -9.23 -3.61
CA ALA A 172 12.24 -10.29 -4.31
C ALA A 172 11.39 -10.91 -5.44
N THR A 173 10.09 -11.13 -5.19
CA THR A 173 9.15 -11.71 -6.16
C THR A 173 9.05 -10.85 -7.41
N VAL A 174 8.85 -9.53 -7.26
CA VAL A 174 8.71 -8.64 -8.41
C VAL A 174 10.01 -8.45 -9.19
N LEU A 175 11.17 -8.57 -8.52
CA LEU A 175 12.47 -8.57 -9.20
C LEU A 175 12.71 -9.86 -9.97
N LEU A 176 12.45 -11.03 -9.38
CA LEU A 176 12.61 -12.32 -10.06
C LEU A 176 11.63 -12.50 -11.23
N MET A 177 10.46 -11.86 -11.17
CA MET A 177 9.51 -11.83 -12.28
C MET A 177 9.75 -10.72 -13.30
N HIS A 178 10.75 -9.85 -13.07
CA HIS A 178 11.02 -8.69 -13.93
C HIS A 178 9.78 -7.78 -14.10
N LEU A 179 8.97 -7.64 -13.05
CA LEU A 179 7.79 -6.75 -13.02
C LEU A 179 8.15 -5.31 -12.64
N HIS A 180 9.28 -5.11 -11.97
CA HIS A 180 9.77 -3.82 -11.51
C HIS A 180 11.28 -3.75 -11.69
N TYR A 181 11.78 -2.54 -11.95
CA TYR A 181 13.22 -2.29 -11.86
C TYR A 181 13.68 -2.37 -10.41
N SER A 182 14.96 -2.69 -10.19
CA SER A 182 15.58 -2.69 -8.88
C SER A 182 15.41 -1.34 -8.18
N ILE A 183 15.54 -0.23 -8.91
CA ILE A 183 15.33 1.11 -8.36
C ILE A 183 13.90 1.32 -7.84
N ASP A 184 12.88 0.73 -8.49
CA ASP A 184 11.49 0.81 -8.03
C ASP A 184 11.34 0.15 -6.64
N VAL A 185 12.04 -0.97 -6.43
CA VAL A 185 11.98 -1.76 -5.19
C VAL A 185 12.79 -1.12 -4.07
N PHE A 186 14.03 -0.71 -4.33
CA PHE A 186 14.85 -0.06 -3.30
C PHE A 186 14.28 1.29 -2.89
N ALA A 187 13.86 2.12 -3.85
CA ALA A 187 13.25 3.42 -3.56
C ALA A 187 11.95 3.27 -2.77
N ALA A 188 11.22 2.16 -2.92
CA ALA A 188 9.97 1.93 -2.19
C ALA A 188 10.15 2.02 -0.68
N PHE A 189 11.24 1.51 -0.11
CA PHE A 189 11.48 1.59 1.34
C PHE A 189 11.67 3.05 1.81
N PHE A 190 12.49 3.83 1.11
CA PHE A 190 12.79 5.21 1.48
C PHE A 190 11.60 6.14 1.27
N ILE A 191 10.93 6.02 0.12
CA ILE A 191 9.77 6.84 -0.21
C ILE A 191 8.61 6.50 0.73
N THR A 192 8.33 5.22 0.97
CA THR A 192 7.26 4.81 1.89
C THR A 192 7.54 5.25 3.32
N TYR A 193 8.79 5.16 3.79
CA TYR A 193 9.15 5.70 5.10
C TYR A 193 8.90 7.21 5.18
N THR A 194 9.28 7.95 4.14
CA THR A 194 9.05 9.39 4.04
C THR A 194 7.55 9.71 4.06
N ILE A 195 6.76 8.97 3.29
CA ILE A 195 5.29 9.07 3.27
C ILE A 195 4.73 8.85 4.66
N TYR A 196 5.16 7.81 5.38
CA TYR A 196 4.74 7.57 6.76
C TYR A 196 5.09 8.74 7.69
N LYS A 197 6.30 9.32 7.58
CA LYS A 197 6.68 10.50 8.38
C LYS A 197 5.83 11.72 8.04
N ILE A 198 5.48 11.93 6.77
CA ILE A 198 4.56 12.97 6.34
C ILE A 198 3.16 12.70 6.90
N SER A 199 2.66 11.47 6.83
CA SER A 199 1.37 11.08 7.42
C SER A 199 1.34 11.31 8.93
N GLN A 200 2.43 11.02 9.65
CA GLN A 200 2.54 11.35 11.07
C GLN A 200 2.43 12.86 11.32
N ARG A 201 3.06 13.70 10.49
CA ARG A 201 3.00 15.16 10.64
C ARG A 201 1.62 15.73 10.29
N LEU A 202 1.02 15.27 9.20
CA LEU A 202 -0.27 15.78 8.71
C LEU A 202 -1.45 15.24 9.52
N PHE A 203 -1.43 13.95 9.83
CA PHE A 203 -2.59 13.23 10.36
C PHE A 203 -2.39 12.70 11.78
N GLY A 204 -1.17 12.75 12.33
CA GLY A 204 -0.84 12.15 13.61
C GLY A 204 -1.63 12.71 14.80
N ARG A 205 -2.05 13.99 14.73
CA ARG A 205 -2.90 14.61 15.78
C ARG A 205 -4.27 13.95 15.93
N TRP A 206 -4.78 13.29 14.89
CA TRP A 206 -6.07 12.57 14.90
C TRP A 206 -5.90 11.06 15.07
N ARG A 207 -4.66 10.59 15.23
CA ARG A 207 -4.36 9.16 15.42
C ARG A 207 -4.60 8.80 16.89
N LEU A 208 -5.67 8.07 17.15
CA LEU A 208 -5.99 7.60 18.50
C LEU A 208 -4.92 6.64 19.05
N PRO A 209 -4.57 6.74 20.33
CA PRO A 209 -3.68 5.78 20.98
C PRO A 209 -4.41 4.42 21.14
N PRO A 210 -3.69 3.33 21.45
CA PRO A 210 -4.30 2.02 21.67
C PRO A 210 -5.44 2.09 22.70
N THR A 211 -6.54 1.38 22.46
CA THR A 211 -7.74 1.49 23.32
C THR A 211 -7.46 1.13 24.78
N SER A 212 -6.43 0.31 25.06
CA SER A 212 -5.94 0.00 26.41
C SER A 212 -5.39 1.21 27.18
N SER A 213 -5.23 2.37 26.52
CA SER A 213 -4.73 3.62 27.10
C SER A 213 -5.77 4.73 27.15
N LEU A 214 -7.02 4.47 26.73
CA LEU A 214 -8.12 5.44 26.88
C LEU A 214 -8.67 5.35 28.31
N PRO A 215 -8.79 6.47 29.05
CA PRO A 215 -9.37 6.45 30.39
C PRO A 215 -10.81 5.93 30.34
N THR A 216 -11.12 4.91 31.13
CA THR A 216 -12.41 4.19 31.14
C THR A 216 -13.60 5.04 31.63
N SER A 217 -13.46 6.35 31.88
CA SER A 217 -14.50 7.13 32.56
C SER A 217 -14.63 8.61 32.19
N GLN A 218 -14.12 9.08 31.05
CA GLN A 218 -14.33 10.49 30.62
C GLN A 218 -15.13 10.66 29.32
N ALA A 219 -15.85 9.62 28.89
CA ALA A 219 -16.79 9.68 27.76
C ALA A 219 -18.26 9.90 28.21
N MET A 220 -18.48 10.61 29.32
CA MET A 220 -19.79 11.10 29.74
C MET A 220 -19.66 12.54 30.28
N SER A 221 -19.44 13.48 29.37
CA SER A 221 -19.86 14.88 29.49
C SER A 221 -19.79 15.54 28.12
#